data_AF-A0A423I471-F1
#
_entry.id   AF-A0A423I471-F1
#
_cell.length_a   1.000
_cell.length_b   1.000
_cell.length_c   1.000
_cell.angle_alpha   90.00
_cell.angle_beta   90.00
_cell.angle_gamma   90.00
#
_symmetry.space_group_name_H-M   'P 1'
#
loop_
_entity.id
_entity.type
_entity.pdbx_description
1 polymer ?
#
loop_
_entity_poly.entity_id
_entity_poly.type
_entity_poly.pdbx_seq_one_letter_code
_entity_poly.pdbx_strand_id
1 'polypeptide(L)'
;MHALVTPMRSRGIALDAKARRRYLAIKGNVMVSSSVCQELVRATNVARVVVGMPLDPDPLPALLDATLAGMAATGFVLSGIEFIDGCAYAQSWWCREG
;
A
#
# COMPACT_ATOMS: atom_id res chain seq x y z
N MET A 1 6.97 -9.94 -10.08
CA MET A 1 7.69 -8.70 -10.42
C MET A 1 7.80 -7.90 -9.14
N HIS A 2 9.01 -7.51 -8.74
CA HIS A 2 9.20 -6.76 -7.50
C HIS A 2 9.14 -5.26 -7.77
N ALA A 3 8.44 -4.53 -6.91
CA ALA A 3 8.41 -3.07 -6.89
C ALA A 3 9.14 -2.56 -5.64
N LEU A 4 9.65 -1.34 -5.72
CA LEU A 4 10.02 -0.54 -4.56
C LEU A 4 8.79 0.27 -4.12
N VAL A 5 8.33 0.02 -2.91
CA VAL A 5 7.12 0.60 -2.33
C VAL A 5 7.49 1.60 -1.24
N THR A 6 6.93 2.80 -1.31
CA THR A 6 7.11 3.85 -0.31
C THR A 6 5.74 4.41 0.10
N PRO A 7 5.34 4.33 1.38
CA PRO A 7 4.16 5.02 1.87
C PRO A 7 4.26 6.51 1.58
N MET A 8 3.15 7.13 1.21
CA MET A 8 3.05 8.56 0.97
C MET A 8 2.28 9.28 2.08
N ARG A 9 1.62 8.54 2.97
CA ARG A 9 0.96 9.06 4.16
C ARG A 9 1.35 8.22 5.38
N SER A 10 1.21 8.79 6.56
CA SER A 10 1.33 8.10 7.84
C SER A 10 0.11 8.47 8.66
N ARG A 11 -0.75 7.49 8.96
CA ARG A 11 -2.01 7.68 9.69
C ARG A 11 -2.83 8.84 9.11
N GLY A 12 -3.03 8.86 7.79
CA GLY A 12 -3.82 9.89 7.14
C GLY A 12 -3.08 11.19 6.82
N ILE A 13 -1.86 11.42 7.35
CA ILE A 13 -1.10 12.65 7.13
C ILE A 13 -0.13 12.45 5.97
N ALA A 14 -0.17 13.33 4.97
CA ALA A 14 0.76 13.27 3.84
C ALA A 14 2.21 13.46 4.31
N LEU A 15 3.08 12.53 3.93
CA LEU A 15 4.52 12.65 4.16
C LEU A 15 5.07 13.73 3.24
N ASP A 16 5.91 14.61 3.78
CA ASP A 16 6.63 15.59 2.98
C ASP A 16 7.64 14.92 2.04
N ALA A 17 8.16 15.70 1.07
CA ALA A 17 9.09 15.17 0.07
C ALA A 17 10.41 14.62 0.68
N LYS A 18 10.86 15.18 1.80
CA LYS A 18 12.10 14.79 2.47
C LYS A 18 11.91 13.47 3.22
N ALA A 19 10.80 13.31 3.92
CA ALA A 19 10.40 12.09 4.61
C ALA A 19 10.21 10.94 3.60
N ARG A 20 9.49 11.18 2.50
CA ARG A 20 9.34 10.18 1.43
C ARG A 20 10.67 9.72 0.84
N ARG A 21 11.60 10.64 0.58
CA ARG A 21 12.92 10.30 0.02
C ARG A 21 13.82 9.53 0.99
N ARG A 22 13.68 9.78 2.29
CA ARG A 22 14.46 9.11 3.34
C ARG A 22 13.89 7.76 3.75
N TYR A 23 12.62 7.51 3.43
CA TYR A 23 11.99 6.23 3.72
C TYR A 23 12.72 5.11 2.96
N LEU A 24 13.15 4.08 3.67
CA LEU A 24 13.75 2.91 3.04
C LEU A 24 12.66 2.16 2.28
N ALA A 25 12.71 2.22 0.95
CA ALA A 25 11.69 1.61 0.13
C ALA A 25 11.63 0.10 0.36
N ILE A 26 10.42 -0.41 0.51
CA ILE A 26 10.14 -1.84 0.72
C ILE A 26 10.20 -2.52 -0.64
N LYS A 27 11.10 -3.48 -0.82
CA LYS A 27 11.16 -4.31 -2.03
C LYS A 27 10.25 -5.51 -1.88
N GLY A 28 9.19 -5.59 -2.66
CA GLY A 28 8.20 -6.67 -2.55
C GLY A 28 7.33 -6.83 -3.79
N ASN A 29 6.51 -7.88 -3.83
CA ASN A 29 5.48 -8.04 -4.84
C ASN A 29 4.24 -7.27 -4.40
N VAL A 30 3.78 -6.32 -5.21
CA VAL A 30 2.50 -5.63 -4.99
C VAL A 30 1.40 -6.46 -5.64
N MET A 31 0.49 -6.99 -4.84
CA MET A 31 -0.68 -7.74 -5.32
C MET A 31 -1.93 -6.96 -5.03
N VAL A 32 -2.84 -6.88 -6.01
CA VAL A 32 -4.19 -6.34 -5.84
C VAL A 32 -5.16 -7.44 -6.23
N SER A 33 -6.04 -7.83 -5.31
CA SER A 33 -7.08 -8.82 -5.58
C SER A 33 -8.41 -8.35 -5.02
N SER A 34 -9.50 -8.75 -5.66
CA SER A 34 -10.84 -8.55 -5.11
C SER A 34 -11.13 -9.63 -4.08
N SER A 35 -11.53 -9.22 -2.88
CA SER A 35 -11.93 -10.13 -1.81
C SER A 35 -13.03 -9.51 -0.95
N VAL A 36 -13.76 -10.36 -0.22
CA VAL A 36 -14.70 -9.87 0.79
C VAL A 36 -13.88 -9.34 1.97
N CYS A 37 -13.95 -8.04 2.20
CA CYS A 37 -13.32 -7.38 3.33
C CYS A 37 -14.30 -7.36 4.50
N GLN A 38 -13.87 -7.88 5.65
CA GLN A 38 -14.71 -7.95 6.84
C GLN A 38 -14.97 -6.56 7.42
N GLU A 39 -13.97 -5.69 7.39
CA GLU A 39 -14.02 -4.32 7.91
C GLU A 39 -15.01 -3.44 7.14
N LEU A 40 -15.15 -3.67 5.83
CA LEU A 40 -16.04 -2.89 4.95
C LEU A 40 -17.37 -3.62 4.63
N VAL A 41 -17.50 -4.88 5.03
CA VAL A 41 -18.68 -5.74 4.82
C VAL A 41 -19.10 -5.79 3.33
N ARG A 42 -18.13 -5.73 2.42
CA ARG A 42 -18.35 -5.80 0.97
C ARG A 42 -17.13 -6.35 0.25
N ALA A 43 -17.33 -6.74 -1.01
CA ALA A 43 -16.21 -7.02 -1.91
C ALA A 43 -15.45 -5.73 -2.20
N THR A 44 -14.13 -5.77 -2.07
CA THR A 44 -13.24 -4.64 -2.34
C THR A 44 -11.95 -5.14 -2.98
N ASN A 45 -11.30 -4.26 -3.73
CA ASN A 45 -9.90 -4.46 -4.08
C ASN A 45 -9.06 -4.27 -2.82
N VAL A 46 -8.23 -5.26 -2.51
CA VAL A 46 -7.27 -5.24 -1.41
C VAL A 46 -5.89 -5.29 -2.01
N ALA A 47 -5.07 -4.27 -1.72
CA ALA A 47 -3.66 -4.29 -2.08
C ALA A 47 -2.81 -4.77 -0.90
N ARG A 48 -1.82 -5.62 -1.18
CA ARG A 48 -0.84 -6.14 -0.23
C ARG A 48 0.56 -6.05 -0.81
N VAL A 49 1.55 -5.83 0.05
CA VAL A 49 2.96 -5.97 -0.31
C VAL A 49 3.45 -7.28 0.30
N VAL A 50 3.80 -8.26 -0.53
CA VAL A 50 4.32 -9.54 -0.05
C VAL A 50 5.83 -9.58 -0.21
N VAL A 51 6.50 -9.92 0.88
CA VAL A 51 7.97 -10.07 0.97
C VAL A 51 8.29 -11.46 1.51
N GLY A 52 9.42 -12.04 1.09
CA GLY A 52 9.89 -13.30 1.68
C GLY A 52 8.97 -14.50 1.43
N MET A 53 8.75 -15.31 2.47
CA MET A 53 7.98 -16.54 2.45
C MET A 53 6.48 -16.28 2.72
N PRO A 54 5.56 -17.17 2.30
CA PRO A 54 4.11 -16.93 2.41
C PRO A 54 3.56 -16.69 3.83
N LEU A 55 4.29 -17.10 4.87
CA LEU A 55 3.91 -16.95 6.28
C LEU A 55 4.55 -15.72 6.95
N ASP A 56 5.47 -15.05 6.26
CA ASP A 56 6.07 -13.82 6.78
C ASP A 56 4.99 -12.72 6.83
N PRO A 57 4.99 -11.88 7.87
CA PRO A 57 4.05 -10.77 7.94
C PRO A 57 4.31 -9.78 6.81
N ASP A 58 3.24 -9.26 6.23
CA ASP A 58 3.36 -8.17 5.26
C ASP A 58 4.02 -6.95 5.94
N PRO A 59 4.90 -6.23 5.25
CA PRO A 59 5.61 -5.08 5.79
C PRO A 59 4.73 -3.82 5.90
N LEU A 60 3.54 -3.83 5.28
CA LEU A 60 2.53 -2.79 5.38
C LEU A 60 1.17 -3.44 5.68
N PRO A 61 0.27 -2.76 6.42
CA PRO A 61 -1.13 -3.18 6.51
C PRO A 61 -1.76 -3.32 5.13
N ALA A 62 -2.81 -4.13 5.00
CA ALA A 62 -3.54 -4.22 3.74
C ALA A 62 -4.21 -2.88 3.41
N LEU A 63 -4.09 -2.43 2.16
CA LEU A 63 -4.77 -1.23 1.66
C LEU A 63 -6.12 -1.65 1.08
N LEU A 64 -7.19 -1.37 1.83
CA LEU A 64 -8.57 -1.64 1.47
C LEU A 64 -9.10 -0.56 0.53
N ASP A 65 -10.15 -0.87 -0.25
CA ASP A 65 -10.63 -0.03 -1.36
C ASP A 65 -9.49 0.50 -2.25
N ALA A 66 -8.51 -0.37 -2.53
CA ALA A 66 -7.34 0.02 -3.29
C ALA A 66 -7.74 0.48 -4.71
N THR A 67 -7.39 1.71 -5.03
CA THR A 67 -7.62 2.35 -6.33
C THR A 67 -6.32 2.88 -6.90
N LEU A 68 -6.21 2.86 -8.23
CA LEU A 68 -5.11 3.49 -8.94
C LEU A 68 -5.32 5.01 -8.94
N ALA A 69 -4.53 5.74 -8.14
CA ALA A 69 -4.62 7.19 -8.02
C ALA A 69 -3.74 7.94 -9.02
N GLY A 70 -2.73 7.27 -9.57
CA GLY A 70 -1.84 7.82 -10.60
C GLY A 70 -0.94 6.75 -11.18
N MET A 71 -0.54 6.91 -12.44
CA MET A 71 0.32 5.96 -13.15
C MET A 71 1.25 6.70 -14.11
N ALA A 72 2.48 6.21 -14.20
CA ALA A 72 3.50 6.60 -15.14
C ALA A 72 4.19 5.32 -15.67
N ALA A 73 5.09 5.48 -16.65
CA ALA A 73 5.75 4.35 -17.29
C ALA A 73 6.49 3.42 -16.29
N THR A 74 7.10 3.97 -15.25
CA THR A 74 7.96 3.25 -14.29
C THR A 74 7.37 3.15 -12.89
N GLY A 75 6.09 3.51 -12.72
CA GLY A 75 5.48 3.44 -11.39
C GLY A 75 4.04 3.92 -11.35
N PHE A 76 3.41 3.67 -10.22
CA PHE A 76 2.02 4.00 -9.96
C PHE A 76 1.81 4.33 -8.49
N VAL A 77 0.66 4.93 -8.18
CA VAL A 77 0.23 5.20 -6.82
C VAL A 77 -1.07 4.46 -6.57
N LEU A 78 -1.08 3.60 -5.54
CA LEU A 78 -2.31 3.05 -5.00
C LEU A 78 -2.77 3.92 -3.84
N SER A 79 -4.08 4.17 -3.75
CA SER A 79 -4.69 4.84 -2.59
C SER A 79 -5.87 4.02 -2.08
N GLY A 80 -6.13 4.12 -0.79
CA GLY A 80 -7.17 3.37 -0.11
C GLY A 80 -7.16 3.64 1.38
N ILE A 81 -7.62 2.65 2.15
CA ILE A 81 -7.76 2.73 3.60
C ILE A 81 -6.91 1.65 4.25
N GLU A 82 -6.05 2.02 5.20
CA GLU A 82 -5.42 1.05 6.11
C GLU A 82 -6.09 1.16 7.47
N PHE A 83 -6.35 0.02 8.10
CA PHE A 83 -6.71 -0.04 9.52
C PHE A 83 -5.44 -0.19 10.36
N ILE A 84 -5.17 0.80 11.20
CA ILE A 84 -3.99 0.85 12.06
C ILE A 84 -4.46 1.17 13.48
N ASP A 85 -4.17 0.28 14.43
CA ASP A 85 -4.58 0.39 15.84
C ASP A 85 -6.09 0.68 16.02
N GLY A 86 -6.93 -0.02 15.25
CA GLY A 86 -8.40 0.12 15.31
C GLY A 86 -8.97 1.38 14.64
N CYS A 87 -8.13 2.19 13.99
CA CYS A 87 -8.57 3.39 13.27
C CYS A 87 -8.37 3.23 11.75
N ALA A 88 -9.34 3.71 10.98
CA ALA A 88 -9.27 3.75 9.52
C ALA A 88 -8.56 5.04 9.07
N TYR A 89 -7.49 4.90 8.29
CA TYR A 89 -6.74 6.03 7.76
C TYR A 89 -6.66 5.99 6.24
N ALA A 90 -6.89 7.14 5.61
CA ALA A 90 -6.59 7.33 4.19
C ALA A 90 -5.08 7.19 3.96
N GLN A 91 -4.71 6.29 3.07
CA GLN A 91 -3.33 5.90 2.83
C GLN A 91 -3.03 5.80 1.34
N SER A 92 -1.75 5.95 1.01
CA SER A 92 -1.29 5.87 -0.37
C SER A 92 0.10 5.29 -0.44
N TRP A 93 0.34 4.44 -1.44
CA TRP A 93 1.63 3.81 -1.70
C TRP A 93 2.15 4.25 -3.05
N TRP A 94 3.37 4.77 -3.08
CA TRP A 94 4.11 4.95 -4.32
C TRP A 94 4.86 3.67 -4.64
N CYS A 95 4.42 2.98 -5.69
CA CYS A 95 4.98 1.74 -6.18
C CYS A 95 5.75 2.04 -7.47
N ARG A 96 7.02 1.68 -7.55
CA ARG A 96 7.84 1.96 -8.73
C ARG A 96 8.79 0.82 -9.03
N GLU A 97 9.27 0.80 -10.26
CA GLU A 97 10.37 -0.07 -10.64
C GLU A 97 11.61 0.22 -9.78
N GLY A 98 12.34 -0.85 -9.48
CA GLY A 98 13.48 -0.86 -8.57
C GLY A 98 14.80 -0.64 -9.27
#